data_AF-A0A820C6Q4-F1
#
_entry.id   AF-A0A820C6Q4-F1
#
_cell.length_a   1.000
_cell.length_b   1.000
_cell.length_c   1.000
_cell.angle_alpha   90.00
_cell.angle_beta   90.00
_cell.angle_gamma   90.00
#
_symmetry.space_group_name_H-M   'P 1'
#
loop_
_entity.id
_entity.type
_entity.pdbx_description
1 polymer ?
#
loop_
_entity_poly.entity_id
_entity_poly.type
_entity_poly.pdbx_seq_one_letter_code
_entity_poly.pdbx_strand_id
1 'polypeptide(L)'
;LKGEIKICNDGYGIRVHKWIQDELIYISIFIFVKYLTLHNFNDNQKTNNHTKFIVETSSKGYLKKSFKQIWSNNMCHLQDTIINKTFHNPKEFTRIIFTSDLKQFQMDKFDDDDLVSLFK
;
A
#
# COMPACT_ATOMS: atom_id res chain seq x y z
N LEU A 1 10.30 -9.34 5.77
CA LEU A 1 11.40 -8.38 6.05
C LEU A 1 11.27 -7.88 7.49
N LYS A 2 12.36 -7.48 8.18
CA LYS A 2 12.22 -6.82 9.50
C LYS A 2 11.43 -5.51 9.31
N GLY A 3 10.44 -5.23 10.18
CA GLY A 3 9.63 -4.01 10.10
C GLY A 3 8.52 -4.02 9.04
N GLU A 4 8.22 -5.17 8.42
CA GLU A 4 7.17 -5.31 7.41
C GLU A 4 5.83 -5.72 8.05
N ILE A 5 4.80 -4.93 7.78
CA ILE A 5 3.42 -5.21 8.18
C ILE A 5 2.59 -5.40 6.92
N LYS A 6 1.79 -6.45 6.91
CA LYS A 6 0.92 -6.82 5.79
C LYS A 6 -0.51 -6.99 6.28
N ILE A 7 -1.38 -6.14 5.78
CA ILE A 7 -2.82 -6.15 6.09
C ILE A 7 -3.54 -6.63 4.84
N CYS A 8 -4.35 -7.68 4.99
CA CYS A 8 -5.13 -8.25 3.91
C CYS A 8 -6.59 -8.32 4.34
N ASN A 9 -7.48 -7.84 3.47
CA ASN A 9 -8.89 -8.14 3.56
C ASN A 9 -9.34 -8.90 2.32
N ASP A 10 -10.21 -9.87 2.52
CA ASP A 10 -11.03 -10.43 1.46
C ASP A 10 -12.25 -9.51 1.22
N GLY A 11 -13.12 -9.92 0.30
CA GLY A 11 -14.22 -9.09 -0.19
C GLY A 11 -13.83 -8.27 -1.42
N TYR A 12 -14.71 -7.36 -1.83
CA TYR A 12 -14.56 -6.62 -3.08
C TYR A 12 -13.21 -5.89 -3.15
N GLY A 13 -12.47 -6.14 -4.24
CA GLY A 13 -11.24 -5.42 -4.51
C GLY A 13 -11.49 -3.95 -4.82
N ILE A 14 -10.47 -3.12 -4.61
CA ILE A 14 -10.52 -1.71 -5.01
C ILE A 14 -10.76 -1.61 -6.53
N ARG A 15 -11.71 -0.74 -6.94
CA ARG A 15 -12.01 -0.47 -8.35
C ARG A 15 -10.97 0.43 -8.99
N VAL A 16 -10.06 -0.14 -9.76
CA VAL A 16 -8.93 0.59 -10.31
C VAL A 16 -9.26 1.23 -11.67
N HIS A 17 -9.27 2.57 -11.74
CA HIS A 17 -9.51 3.34 -12.97
C HIS A 17 -8.30 4.20 -13.32
N LYS A 18 -7.95 4.27 -14.61
CA LYS A 18 -6.87 5.15 -15.10
C LYS A 18 -7.36 6.60 -15.06
N TRP A 19 -6.64 7.48 -14.35
CA TRP A 19 -7.03 8.88 -14.15
C TRP A 19 -6.56 9.80 -15.28
N ILE A 20 -5.33 9.63 -15.79
CA ILE A 20 -4.68 10.51 -16.79
C ILE A 20 -4.12 9.65 -17.93
N GLN A 21 -4.20 10.11 -19.18
CA GLN A 21 -3.71 9.35 -20.35
C GLN A 21 -2.18 9.14 -20.33
N ASP A 22 -1.43 10.14 -19.86
CA ASP A 22 0.05 10.16 -19.88
C ASP A 22 0.72 9.67 -18.59
N GLU A 23 0.02 9.72 -17.44
CA GLU A 23 0.51 9.16 -16.19
C GLU A 23 -0.33 7.94 -15.81
N LEU A 24 0.32 6.79 -15.57
CA LEU A 24 -0.32 5.54 -15.11
C LEU A 24 -0.78 5.63 -13.65
N ILE A 25 -1.51 6.70 -13.31
CA ILE A 25 -2.04 6.92 -11.98
C ILE A 25 -3.45 6.34 -11.91
N TYR A 26 -3.60 5.38 -11.00
CA TYR A 26 -4.85 4.72 -10.74
C TYR A 26 -5.60 5.42 -9.59
N ILE A 27 -6.77 5.99 -9.86
CA ILE A 27 -7.51 6.91 -8.98
C ILE A 27 -7.58 6.41 -7.53
N SER A 28 -8.03 5.16 -7.36
CA SER A 28 -8.30 4.63 -6.03
C SER A 28 -7.03 4.33 -5.25
N ILE A 29 -5.93 4.06 -5.94
CA ILE A 29 -4.61 3.93 -5.35
C ILE A 29 -4.04 5.31 -4.99
N PHE A 30 -4.23 6.30 -5.87
CA PHE A 30 -3.81 7.67 -5.64
C PHE A 30 -4.48 8.30 -4.42
N ILE A 31 -5.75 7.98 -4.14
CA ILE A 31 -6.45 8.45 -2.93
C ILE A 31 -5.73 8.00 -1.65
N PHE A 32 -5.28 6.73 -1.58
CA PHE A 32 -4.52 6.24 -0.43
C PHE A 32 -3.21 7.00 -0.26
N VAL A 33 -2.48 7.23 -1.36
CA VAL A 33 -1.21 7.96 -1.31
C VAL A 33 -1.45 9.40 -0.88
N LYS A 34 -2.35 10.12 -1.54
CA LYS A 34 -2.61 11.53 -1.25
C LYS A 34 -3.09 11.73 0.19
N TYR A 35 -3.93 10.84 0.71
CA TYR A 35 -4.35 10.88 2.11
C TYR A 35 -3.17 10.66 3.07
N LEU A 36 -2.37 9.61 2.85
CA LEU A 36 -1.19 9.32 3.66
C LEU A 36 -0.13 10.43 3.58
N THR A 37 0.09 10.99 2.39
CA THR A 37 1.03 12.09 2.17
C THR A 37 0.53 13.37 2.84
N LEU A 38 -0.73 13.78 2.66
CA LEU A 38 -1.29 15.02 3.23
C LEU A 38 -1.28 14.99 4.77
N HIS A 39 -1.56 13.84 5.38
CA HIS A 39 -1.56 13.72 6.84
C HIS A 39 -0.15 13.77 7.44
N ASN A 40 0.89 13.47 6.65
CA ASN A 40 2.28 13.48 7.09
C ASN A 40 3.01 14.83 6.86
N PHE A 41 2.37 15.83 6.24
CA PHE A 41 2.99 17.14 5.96
C PHE A 41 2.70 18.23 6.99
N ASN A 42 1.74 18.03 7.91
CA ASN A 42 1.30 19.08 8.83
C ASN A 42 1.98 19.09 10.21
N ASP A 43 2.70 18.03 10.58
CA ASP A 43 3.55 18.06 11.77
C ASP A 43 4.99 18.39 11.35
N ASN A 44 5.61 19.36 12.01
CA ASN A 44 7.04 19.70 11.90
C ASN A 44 7.99 18.54 12.28
N GLN A 45 7.46 17.34 12.46
CA GLN A 45 8.19 16.09 12.64
C GLN A 45 8.16 15.35 11.31
N LYS A 46 9.33 14.99 10.79
CA LYS A 46 9.48 14.17 9.58
C LYS A 46 8.88 12.78 9.84
N THR A 47 7.57 12.60 9.64
CA THR A 47 6.80 11.39 9.98
C THR A 47 6.66 10.40 8.83
N ASN A 48 7.38 10.58 7.72
CA ASN A 48 7.40 9.61 6.63
C ASN A 48 8.41 8.48 6.94
N ASN A 49 8.06 7.59 7.87
CA ASN A 49 8.94 6.53 8.37
C ASN A 49 8.75 5.19 7.62
N HIS A 50 8.33 5.26 6.35
CA HIS A 50 8.03 4.10 5.52
C HIS A 50 9.01 3.98 4.36
N THR A 51 9.90 2.99 4.42
CA THR A 51 10.89 2.74 3.36
C THR A 51 10.24 2.19 2.08
N LYS A 52 9.12 1.49 2.24
CA LYS A 52 8.37 0.86 1.15
C LYS A 52 6.89 0.78 1.47
N PHE A 53 6.05 1.03 0.46
CA PHE A 53 4.61 0.84 0.52
C PHE A 53 4.17 0.09 -0.74
N ILE A 54 3.23 -0.85 -0.58
CA ILE A 54 2.71 -1.66 -1.67
C ILE A 54 1.21 -1.78 -1.49
N VAL A 55 0.47 -1.51 -2.56
CA VAL A 55 -0.95 -1.81 -2.66
C VAL A 55 -1.14 -2.89 -3.71
N GLU A 56 -1.71 -4.02 -3.31
CA GLU A 56 -2.12 -5.10 -4.19
C GLU A 56 -3.65 -5.25 -4.10
N THR A 57 -4.33 -5.27 -5.24
CA THR A 57 -5.77 -5.50 -5.28
C THR A 57 -6.13 -6.39 -6.45
N SER A 58 -7.12 -7.25 -6.27
CA SER A 58 -7.70 -8.05 -7.34
C SER A 58 -9.21 -7.87 -7.36
N SER A 59 -9.76 -7.61 -8.55
CA SER A 59 -11.21 -7.50 -8.74
C SER A 59 -11.72 -8.52 -9.75
N LYS A 60 -12.83 -9.18 -9.38
CA LYS A 60 -13.63 -10.08 -10.23
C LYS A 60 -14.58 -9.32 -11.16
N GLY A 61 -14.79 -8.03 -10.89
CA GLY A 61 -15.72 -7.18 -11.63
C GLY A 61 -15.25 -6.90 -13.06
N TYR A 62 -15.74 -5.78 -13.62
CA TYR A 62 -15.59 -5.39 -15.02
C TYR A 62 -14.18 -5.56 -15.61
N LEU A 63 -13.12 -5.37 -14.80
CA LEU A 63 -11.75 -5.35 -15.28
C LEU A 63 -11.03 -6.71 -15.30
N LYS A 64 -11.48 -7.71 -14.52
CA LYS A 64 -10.81 -9.04 -14.36
C LYS A 64 -9.27 -8.93 -14.35
N LYS A 65 -8.77 -8.04 -13.49
CA LYS A 65 -7.36 -7.66 -13.38
C LYS A 65 -6.94 -7.60 -11.93
N SER A 66 -5.66 -7.85 -11.71
CA SER A 66 -4.97 -7.57 -10.46
C SER A 66 -3.98 -6.44 -10.70
N PHE A 67 -3.87 -5.57 -9.71
CA PHE A 67 -3.03 -4.38 -9.75
C PHE A 67 -2.09 -4.46 -8.57
N LYS A 68 -0.83 -4.11 -8.82
CA LYS A 68 0.19 -3.94 -7.80
C LYS A 68 0.92 -2.64 -8.06
N GLN A 69 0.85 -1.76 -7.08
CA GLN A 69 1.58 -0.51 -7.08
C GLN A 69 2.59 -0.52 -5.94
N ILE A 70 3.81 -0.09 -6.23
CA ILE A 70 4.91 -0.04 -5.28
C ILE A 70 5.42 1.39 -5.21
N TRP A 71 5.63 1.86 -3.99
CA TRP A 71 6.35 3.08 -3.70
C TRP A 71 7.54 2.74 -2.81
N SER A 72 8.61 3.51 -3.00
CA SER A 72 9.84 3.42 -2.23
C SER A 72 10.30 4.83 -1.85
N ASN A 73 11.29 4.89 -0.95
CA ASN A 73 11.87 6.15 -0.50
C ASN A 73 10.80 7.11 0.05
N ASN A 74 10.13 6.69 1.13
CA ASN A 74 9.17 7.53 1.84
C ASN A 74 8.02 8.03 0.96
N MET A 75 7.50 7.15 0.09
CA MET A 75 6.46 7.46 -0.91
C MET A 75 6.87 8.43 -2.02
N CYS A 76 8.12 8.92 -2.04
CA CYS A 76 8.59 9.87 -3.04
C CYS A 76 8.85 9.24 -4.42
N HIS A 77 9.11 7.93 -4.47
CA HIS A 77 9.41 7.23 -5.71
C HIS A 77 8.32 6.21 -6.02
N LEU A 78 7.59 6.44 -7.11
CA LEU A 78 6.58 5.55 -7.68
C LEU A 78 7.25 4.60 -8.69
N GLN A 79 7.09 3.29 -8.53
CA GLN A 79 7.48 2.32 -9.56
C GLN A 79 6.35 2.14 -10.58
N ASP A 80 6.63 1.52 -11.73
CA ASP A 80 5.60 1.20 -12.71
C ASP A 80 4.54 0.25 -12.11
N THR A 81 3.26 0.53 -12.40
CA THR A 81 2.17 -0.34 -11.95
C THR A 81 2.25 -1.69 -12.65
N ILE A 82 2.24 -2.77 -11.89
CA ILE A 82 2.13 -4.12 -12.42
C ILE A 82 0.65 -4.48 -12.54
N ILE A 83 0.23 -4.88 -13.74
CA ILE A 83 -1.16 -5.21 -14.04
C ILE A 83 -1.21 -6.59 -14.69
N ASN A 84 -1.82 -7.54 -14.01
CA ASN A 84 -1.95 -8.90 -14.51
C ASN A 84 -3.42 -9.24 -14.76
N LYS A 85 -3.70 -9.96 -15.85
CA LYS A 85 -5.00 -10.60 -16.06
C LYS A 85 -5.23 -11.62 -14.94
N THR A 86 -6.45 -11.67 -14.43
CA THR A 86 -6.81 -12.64 -13.40
C THR A 86 -7.30 -13.95 -14.00
N PHE A 87 -7.21 -15.04 -13.25
CA PHE A 87 -7.77 -16.36 -13.62
C PHE A 87 -9.30 -16.32 -13.80
N HIS A 88 -9.90 -17.42 -14.26
CA HIS A 88 -11.33 -17.51 -14.59
C HIS A 88 -12.27 -17.25 -13.38
N ASN A 89 -11.82 -17.49 -12.14
CA ASN A 89 -12.55 -17.18 -10.90
C ASN A 89 -11.59 -16.67 -9.79
N PRO A 90 -11.08 -15.45 -9.89
CA PRO A 90 -10.00 -14.96 -9.04
C PRO A 90 -10.52 -14.46 -7.71
N LYS A 91 -9.99 -14.90 -6.56
CA LYS A 91 -10.43 -14.34 -5.26
C LYS A 91 -10.21 -12.82 -5.24
N GLU A 92 -11.25 -12.07 -4.85
CA GLU A 92 -11.09 -10.63 -4.63
C GLU A 92 -10.41 -10.39 -3.30
N PHE A 93 -9.52 -9.42 -3.30
CA PHE A 93 -8.82 -9.00 -2.11
C PHE A 93 -8.28 -7.60 -2.30
N THR A 94 -8.03 -6.95 -1.17
CA THR A 94 -7.11 -5.82 -1.10
C THR A 94 -6.04 -6.15 -0.05
N ARG A 95 -4.81 -5.78 -0.37
CA ARG A 95 -3.66 -5.98 0.48
C ARG A 95 -2.80 -4.74 0.48
N ILE A 96 -2.47 -4.30 1.68
CA ILE A 96 -1.55 -3.22 1.93
C ILE A 96 -0.32 -3.81 2.61
N ILE A 97 0.86 -3.52 2.08
CA ILE A 97 2.13 -3.90 2.69
C ILE A 97 2.92 -2.63 2.90
N PHE A 98 3.41 -2.41 4.11
CA PHE A 98 4.31 -1.31 4.38
C PHE A 98 5.50 -1.80 5.19
N THR A 99 6.66 -1.21 4.92
CA THR A 99 7.89 -1.50 5.63
C THR A 99 8.33 -0.24 6.34
N SER A 100 8.45 -0.32 7.67
CA SER A 100 8.93 0.79 8.49
C SER A 100 10.44 0.75 8.65
N ASP A 101 11.07 1.93 8.74
CA ASP A 101 12.45 2.07 9.17
C ASP A 101 12.55 2.01 10.69
N LEU A 102 12.62 0.79 11.24
CA LEU A 102 12.65 0.57 12.69
C LEU A 102 13.81 1.30 13.40
N LYS A 103 14.91 1.58 12.69
CA LYS A 103 16.07 2.30 13.26
C LYS A 103 15.73 3.73 13.65
N GLN A 104 14.79 4.37 12.96
CA GLN A 104 14.33 5.71 13.32
C GLN A 104 13.61 5.72 14.67
N PHE A 105 13.03 4.58 15.04
CA PHE A 105 12.39 4.36 16.34
C PHE A 105 13.34 3.74 17.37
N GLN A 106 14.64 3.60 17.02
CA GLN A 106 15.64 2.91 17.86
C GLN A 106 15.25 1.45 18.16
N MET A 107 14.54 0.81 17.22
CA MET A 107 14.07 -0.56 17.32
C MET A 107 14.80 -1.46 16.30
N ASP A 108 15.05 -2.71 16.69
CA ASP A 108 15.62 -3.73 15.79
C ASP A 108 14.56 -4.67 15.20
N LYS A 109 13.42 -4.80 15.87
CA LYS A 109 12.24 -5.61 15.51
C LYS A 109 11.03 -5.08 16.29
N PHE A 110 9.82 -5.41 15.83
CA PHE A 110 8.63 -5.34 16.69
C PHE A 110 8.74 -6.39 17.78
N ASP A 111 8.41 -6.03 19.02
CA ASP A 111 8.24 -6.99 20.10
C ASP A 111 6.79 -7.51 20.20
N ASP A 112 6.54 -8.43 21.12
CA ASP A 112 5.23 -9.06 21.25
C ASP A 112 4.16 -8.08 21.76
N ASP A 113 4.56 -7.10 22.59
CA ASP A 113 3.66 -6.09 23.14
C ASP A 113 3.24 -5.07 22.07
N ASP A 114 4.16 -4.66 21.20
CA ASP A 114 3.90 -3.83 20.01
C ASP A 114 2.82 -4.47 19.11
N LEU A 115 2.96 -5.78 18.85
CA LEU A 115 2.08 -6.51 17.95
C LEU A 115 0.70 -6.73 18.56
N VAL A 116 0.62 -7.10 19.83
CA VAL A 116 -0.66 -7.31 20.52
C VAL A 116 -1.44 -6.00 20.63
N SER A 117 -0.75 -4.88 20.87
CA SER A 117 -1.39 -3.56 20.98
C SER A 117 -2.04 -3.10 19.68
N LEU A 118 -1.59 -3.57 18.52
CA LEU A 118 -2.19 -3.25 17.22
C LEU A 118 -3.59 -3.87 17.02
N PHE A 119 -3.91 -4.95 17.74
CA PHE A 119 -5.17 -5.70 17.59
C PHE A 119 -6.15 -5.54 18.77
N LYS A 120 -5.80 -4.74 19.77
CA LYS A 120 -6.70 -4.37 20.89
C LYS A 120 -7.53 -3.15 20.53
#